data_AF-A0A0A0NV97-F1
#
_entry.id   AF-A0A0A0NV97-F1
#
_cell.length_a   1.000
_cell.length_b   1.000
_cell.length_c   1.000
_cell.angle_alpha   90.00
_cell.angle_beta   90.00
_cell.angle_gamma   90.00
#
_symmetry.space_group_name_H-M   'P 1'
#
loop_
_entity.id
_entity.type
_entity.pdbx_description
1 polymer ?
#
loop_
_entity_poly.entity_id
_entity_poly.type
_entity_poly.pdbx_seq_one_letter_code
_entity_poly.pdbx_strand_id
1 'polypeptide(L)' 'MAKPVRAAVGDVWITCVFCKGDLFRDREVKLNSTGMELFKFGWANESATGLICWNCGYVHLFANKDVELYKVRKGEI' A
#
# COMPACT_ATOMS: atom_id res chain seq x y z
N MET A 1 4.69 -14.25 -6.99
CA MET A 1 3.89 -13.01 -7.12
C MET A 1 3.02 -12.86 -5.90
N ALA A 2 2.95 -11.67 -5.30
CA ALA A 2 2.05 -11.41 -4.17
C ALA A 2 0.60 -11.66 -4.60
N LYS A 3 -0.20 -12.28 -3.73
CA LYS A 3 -1.63 -12.49 -3.97
C LYS A 3 -2.35 -11.14 -3.89
N PRO A 4 -3.42 -10.90 -4.69
CA PRO A 4 -4.17 -9.67 -4.58
C PRO A 4 -4.83 -9.55 -3.21
N VAL A 5 -4.96 -8.32 -2.76
CA VAL A 5 -5.63 -7.94 -1.53
C VAL A 5 -6.69 -6.89 -1.82
N ARG A 6 -7.76 -6.88 -1.03
CA ARG A 6 -8.60 -5.70 -0.80
C ARG A 6 -8.05 -4.94 0.40
N ALA A 7 -8.34 -3.66 0.49
CA ALA A 7 -7.85 -2.84 1.59
C ALA A 7 -8.91 -1.88 2.13
N ALA A 8 -8.79 -1.54 3.42
CA ALA A 8 -9.65 -0.58 4.10
C ALA A 8 -8.86 0.27 5.10
N VAL A 9 -9.42 1.42 5.48
CA VAL A 9 -9.00 2.21 6.64
C VAL A 9 -10.22 2.38 7.53
N GLY A 10 -10.25 1.67 8.66
CA GLY A 10 -11.48 1.49 9.44
C GLY A 10 -12.61 0.95 8.56
N ASP A 11 -13.78 1.57 8.62
CA ASP A 11 -14.97 1.14 7.85
C ASP A 11 -14.96 1.58 6.37
N VAL A 12 -13.88 2.22 5.90
CA VAL A 12 -13.81 2.76 4.54
C VAL A 12 -13.00 1.84 3.62
N TRP A 13 -13.69 1.17 2.70
CA TRP A 13 -13.06 0.37 1.65
C TRP A 13 -12.35 1.25 0.62
N ILE A 14 -11.10 0.89 0.32
CA ILE A 14 -10.28 1.61 -0.64
C ILE A 14 -10.62 1.11 -2.04
N THR A 15 -10.92 2.05 -2.93
CA THR A 15 -11.01 1.81 -4.38
C THR A 15 -9.99 2.67 -5.09
N CYS A 16 -9.50 2.18 -6.24
CA CYS A 16 -8.55 2.92 -7.05
C CYS A 16 -9.14 4.27 -7.46
N VAL A 17 -8.51 5.39 -7.08
CA VAL A 17 -9.06 6.73 -7.39
C VAL A 17 -9.18 6.96 -8.89
N PHE A 18 -8.30 6.33 -9.68
CA PHE A 18 -8.23 6.43 -11.12
C PHE A 18 -9.26 5.54 -11.84
N CYS A 19 -9.20 4.21 -11.65
CA CYS A 19 -10.01 3.25 -12.41
C CYS A 19 -11.14 2.56 -11.63
N LYS A 20 -11.29 2.86 -10.33
CA LYS A 20 -12.29 2.28 -9.42
C LYS A 20 -12.17 0.79 -9.10
N GLY A 21 -11.12 0.10 -9.55
CA GLY A 21 -10.84 -1.28 -9.13
C GLY A 21 -10.54 -1.40 -7.63
N ASP A 22 -10.84 -2.56 -7.04
CA ASP A 22 -10.77 -2.84 -5.59
C ASP A 22 -9.64 -3.82 -5.21
N LEU A 23 -8.91 -4.34 -6.19
CA LEU A 23 -7.79 -5.26 -5.97
C LEU A 23 -6.45 -4.55 -6.05
N PHE A 24 -5.56 -4.88 -5.12
CA PHE A 24 -4.26 -4.25 -4.97
C PHE A 24 -3.13 -5.27 -4.76
N ARG A 25 -1.90 -4.85 -5.06
CA ARG A 25 -0.66 -5.41 -4.53
C ARG A 25 -0.14 -4.45 -3.48
N ASP A 26 0.12 -4.95 -2.29
CA ASP A 26 0.74 -4.15 -1.23
C ASP A 26 2.27 -4.16 -1.34
N ARG A 27 2.88 -3.08 -0.84
CA ARG A 27 4.33 -2.97 -0.63
C ARG A 27 4.63 -1.89 0.41
N GLU A 28 5.76 -2.02 1.08
CA GLU A 28 6.31 -0.91 1.86
C GLU A 28 7.03 0.09 0.93
N VAL A 29 6.87 1.38 1.22
CA VAL A 29 7.53 2.48 0.51
C VAL A 29 8.22 3.37 1.53
N LYS A 30 9.55 3.53 1.39
CA LYS A 30 10.31 4.42 2.26
C LYS A 30 9.99 5.89 1.93
N LEU A 31 9.78 6.72 2.96
CA LEU A 31 9.51 8.15 2.82
C LEU A 31 10.75 9.04 3.06
N ASN A 32 11.86 8.46 3.50
CA ASN A 32 13.09 9.18 3.76
C ASN A 32 13.85 9.55 2.46
N SER A 33 14.55 10.68 2.48
CA SER A 33 15.48 11.05 1.41
C SER A 33 16.80 10.29 1.55
N THR A 34 17.46 9.98 0.43
CA THR A 34 18.75 9.27 0.40
C THR A 34 19.82 9.90 1.30
N GLY A 35 19.77 11.22 1.51
CA GLY A 35 20.69 11.95 2.41
C GLY A 35 20.46 11.69 3.90
N MET A 36 19.24 11.36 4.31
CA MET A 36 18.88 11.06 5.72
C MET A 36 19.39 9.69 6.18
N GLU A 37 19.54 8.72 5.27
CA GLU A 37 20.14 7.40 5.56
C GLU A 37 21.65 7.51 5.84
N LEU A 38 22.35 8.53 5.34
CA LEU A 38 23.81 8.72 5.51
C LEU A 38 24.21 9.31 6.88
N PHE A 39 23.32 10.06 7.54
CA PHE A 39 23.63 10.87 8.76
C PHE A 39 23.13 10.28 10.10
N LYS A 40 22.91 8.95 10.19
CA LYS A 40 22.63 8.20 11.45
C LYS A 40 21.21 8.27 12.06
N PHE A 41 20.16 8.06 11.26
CA PHE A 41 18.80 7.82 11.80
C PHE A 41 18.02 6.70 11.07
N GLY A 42 18.69 5.63 10.61
CA GLY A 42 18.02 4.49 9.95
C GLY A 42 16.98 3.74 10.80
N TRP A 43 16.87 4.06 12.10
CA TRP A 43 15.86 3.53 13.02
C TRP A 43 14.58 4.38 13.10
N ALA A 44 14.61 5.62 12.57
CA ALA A 44 13.48 6.52 12.46
C ALA A 44 12.93 6.55 11.01
N ASN A 45 13.00 5.42 10.33
CA ASN A 45 12.50 5.32 8.96
C ASN A 45 10.97 5.41 8.94
N GLU A 46 10.47 6.56 8.54
CA GLU A 46 9.08 6.71 8.13
C GLU A 46 8.87 5.92 6.83
N SER A 47 7.93 4.98 6.88
CA SER A 47 7.48 4.22 5.72
C SER A 47 5.97 4.36 5.55
N ALA A 48 5.55 4.20 4.30
CA ALA A 48 4.16 4.20 3.89
C ALA A 48 3.75 2.81 3.40
N THR A 49 2.49 2.45 3.60
CA THR A 49 1.86 1.34 2.89
C THR A 49 1.52 1.81 1.48
N GLY A 50 2.12 1.17 0.49
CA GLY A 50 1.82 1.36 -0.93
C GLY A 50 0.82 0.33 -1.41
N LEU A 51 -0.30 0.77 -1.98
CA LEU A 51 -1.27 -0.08 -2.69
C LEU A 51 -1.19 0.20 -4.19
N ILE A 52 -0.70 -0.78 -4.95
CA ILE A 52 -0.64 -0.72 -6.41
C ILE A 52 -1.90 -1.37 -6.95
N CYS A 53 -2.75 -0.60 -7.64
CA CYS A 53 -3.97 -1.11 -8.25
C CYS A 53 -3.66 -2.24 -9.25
N TRP A 54 -4.35 -3.36 -9.12
CA TRP A 54 -4.15 -4.53 -9.97
C TRP A 54 -4.56 -4.29 -11.43
N ASN A 55 -5.56 -3.44 -11.65
CA ASN A 55 -6.13 -3.20 -12.98
C ASN A 55 -5.33 -2.18 -13.81
N CYS A 56 -4.87 -1.08 -13.20
CA CYS A 56 -4.26 0.03 -13.94
C CYS A 56 -2.87 0.45 -13.42
N GLY A 57 -2.37 -0.15 -12.34
CA GLY A 57 -1.05 0.17 -11.79
C GLY A 57 -0.94 1.48 -11.02
N TYR A 58 -2.03 2.24 -10.85
CA TYR A 58 -2.01 3.46 -10.03
C TYR A 58 -1.61 3.14 -8.58
N VAL A 59 -0.76 3.98 -7.99
CA VAL A 59 -0.19 3.75 -6.65
C VAL A 59 -0.83 4.70 -5.65
N HIS A 60 -1.45 4.14 -4.63
CA HIS A 60 -1.84 4.88 -3.43
C HIS A 60 -0.74 4.74 -2.38
N LEU A 61 -0.41 5.82 -1.69
CA LEU A 61 0.54 5.84 -0.58
C LEU A 61 -0.18 6.30 0.69
N PHE A 62 -0.07 5.51 1.74
CA PHE A 62 -0.64 5.77 3.05
C PHE A 62 0.48 5.86 4.08
N ALA A 63 0.73 7.05 4.62
CA ALA A 63 1.73 7.26 5.66
C ALA A 63 1.26 6.81 7.06
N ASN A 64 -0.05 6.63 7.25
CA ASN A 64 -0.60 6.06 8.47
C ASN A 64 -0.51 4.53 8.45
N LYS A 65 -0.45 3.92 9.64
CA LYS A 65 -0.26 2.46 9.81
C LYS A 65 -1.58 1.68 9.88
N ASP A 66 -2.72 2.34 9.65
CA ASP A 66 -4.06 1.79 9.86
C ASP A 66 -4.67 1.18 8.58
N VAL A 67 -3.83 0.88 7.57
CA VAL A 67 -4.30 0.19 6.36
C VAL A 67 -4.44 -1.30 6.65
N GLU A 68 -5.67 -1.77 6.60
CA GLU A 68 -6.01 -3.18 6.78
C GLU A 68 -6.01 -3.90 5.44
N LEU A 69 -5.38 -5.09 5.37
CA LEU A 69 -5.27 -5.89 4.16
C LEU A 69 -6.06 -7.18 4.26
N TYR A 70 -6.95 -7.40 3.30
CA TYR A 70 -7.84 -8.54 3.22
C TYR A 70 -7.44 -9.42 2.04
N LYS A 71 -6.88 -10.60 2.32
CA LYS A 71 -6.45 -11.56 1.30
C LYS A 71 -7.65 -12.11 0.53
N VAL A 72 -7.58 -12.06 -0.80
CA VAL A 72 -8.60 -12.65 -1.66
C VAL A 72 -8.37 -14.15 -1.80
N ARG A 73 -9.45 -14.95 -1.67
CA ARG A 73 -9.36 -16.41 -1.80
C ARG A 73 -9.29 -16.80 -3.28
N LYS A 74 -8.68 -17.96 -3.54
CA LYS A 74 -8.59 -18.54 -4.89
C LYS A 74 -10.02 -18.88 -5.36
N GLY A 75 -10.59 -18.06 -6.26
CA GLY A 75 -11.95 -18.20 -6.78
C GLY A 75 -12.85 -16.96 -6.64
N GLU A 76 -12.38 -15.92 -5.93
CA GLU A 76 -13.09 -14.63 -5.76
C GLU A 76 -12.55 -13.52 -6.69
N ILE A 77 -11.57 -13.85 -7.52
CA ILE A 77 -10.94 -12.97 -8.51
C ILE A 77 -11.53 -13.26 -9.88
#